data_AF-A0A3B1KJ22-F1
#
_entry.id   AF-A0A3B1KJ22-F1
#
_cell.length_a   1.000
_cell.length_b   1.000
_cell.length_c   1.000
_cell.angle_alpha   90.00
_cell.angle_beta   90.00
_cell.angle_gamma   90.00
#
_symmetry.space_group_name_H-M   'P 1'
#
loop_
_entity.id
_entity.type
_entity.pdbx_description
1 polymer ?
#
loop_
_entity_poly.entity_id
_entity_poly.type
_entity_poly.pdbx_seq_one_letter_code
_entity_poly.pdbx_strand_id
1 'polypeptide(L)'
;LSAEDGMRRFKHDFANKADSLQKQIAQREKQMLQLETDLKIEREWRQTLQNDLERERETVAQLSAEAQQINALKKVNTDNGLLFSDLSQEKNISLLALGKLYVGSFQGGQVWLKDKDATHCKLCEKEFSISRRKHHCRNCGEIFCNACSDNELPLPASPKPVRVCDTCHALLLQRCSSNTT
;
A
#
# COMPACT_ATOMS: atom_id res chain seq x y z
N LEU A 1 -66.47 2.85 -81.09
CA LEU A 1 -65.63 2.30 -80.02
C LEU A 1 -66.57 1.65 -79.01
N SER A 2 -66.55 0.33 -78.89
CA SER A 2 -67.60 -0.46 -78.23
C SER A 2 -67.51 -0.36 -76.70
N ALA A 3 -68.63 -0.29 -76.00
CA ALA A 3 -68.72 -0.20 -74.54
C ALA A 3 -67.93 -1.31 -73.80
N GLU A 4 -67.73 -2.45 -74.45
CA GLU A 4 -66.93 -3.57 -73.94
C GLU A 4 -65.45 -3.23 -73.74
N ASP A 5 -64.85 -2.43 -74.62
CA ASP A 5 -63.43 -2.05 -74.52
C ASP A 5 -63.18 -1.13 -73.32
N GLY A 6 -64.15 -0.26 -73.00
CA GLY A 6 -64.11 0.58 -71.80
C GLY A 6 -64.16 -0.25 -70.51
N MET A 7 -65.02 -1.27 -70.47
CA MET A 7 -65.15 -2.16 -69.31
C MET A 7 -63.88 -3.02 -69.10
N ARG A 8 -63.26 -3.51 -70.18
CA ARG A 8 -62.00 -4.27 -70.09
C ARG A 8 -60.86 -3.42 -69.55
N ARG A 9 -60.73 -2.17 -70.01
CA ARG A 9 -59.71 -1.23 -69.52
C ARG A 9 -59.90 -0.89 -68.05
N PHE A 10 -61.13 -0.58 -67.63
CA PHE A 10 -61.42 -0.31 -66.23
C PHE A 10 -61.09 -1.50 -65.31
N LYS A 11 -61.46 -2.73 -65.72
CA LYS A 11 -61.10 -3.95 -64.97
C LYS A 11 -59.58 -4.14 -64.87
N HIS A 12 -58.85 -3.88 -65.96
CA HIS A 12 -57.39 -3.97 -65.97
C HIS A 12 -56.74 -2.93 -65.04
N ASP A 13 -57.17 -1.67 -65.13
CA ASP A 13 -56.65 -0.58 -64.30
C ASP A 13 -56.95 -0.82 -62.81
N PHE A 14 -58.15 -1.32 -62.50
CA PHE A 14 -58.52 -1.70 -61.15
C PHE A 14 -57.67 -2.86 -60.62
N ALA A 15 -57.46 -3.92 -61.41
CA ALA A 15 -56.61 -5.05 -61.04
C ALA A 15 -55.16 -4.61 -60.81
N ASN A 16 -54.60 -3.79 -61.69
CA ASN A 16 -53.25 -3.24 -61.53
C ASN A 16 -53.12 -2.39 -60.24
N LYS A 17 -54.15 -1.60 -59.92
CA LYS A 17 -54.17 -0.81 -58.70
C LYS A 17 -54.27 -1.68 -57.45
N ALA A 18 -55.10 -2.73 -57.49
CA ALA A 18 -55.20 -3.72 -56.42
C ALA A 18 -53.86 -4.41 -56.18
N ASP A 19 -53.19 -4.88 -57.24
CA ASP A 19 -51.87 -5.51 -57.15
C ASP A 19 -50.79 -4.56 -56.60
N SER A 20 -50.83 -3.29 -57.02
CA SER A 20 -49.91 -2.26 -56.51
C SER A 20 -50.10 -2.02 -55.01
N LEU A 21 -51.35 -1.92 -54.56
CA LEU A 21 -51.67 -1.76 -53.13
C LEU A 21 -51.30 -3.01 -52.34
N GLN A 22 -51.56 -4.21 -52.86
CA GLN A 22 -51.17 -5.48 -52.23
C GLN A 22 -49.65 -5.54 -52.00
N LYS A 23 -48.85 -5.13 -53.01
CA LYS A 23 -47.38 -5.06 -52.89
C LYS A 23 -46.94 -4.03 -51.85
N GLN A 24 -47.59 -2.87 -51.79
CA GLN A 24 -47.29 -1.86 -50.77
C GLN A 24 -47.62 -2.34 -49.35
N ILE A 25 -48.74 -3.04 -49.18
CA ILE A 25 -49.12 -3.66 -47.90
C ILE A 25 -48.06 -4.67 -47.48
N ALA A 26 -47.71 -5.63 -48.35
CA ALA A 26 -46.68 -6.62 -48.06
C ALA A 26 -45.32 -5.99 -47.72
N GLN A 27 -44.94 -4.91 -48.43
CA GLN A 27 -43.72 -4.17 -48.13
C GLN A 27 -43.79 -3.49 -46.75
N ARG A 28 -44.92 -2.87 -46.41
CA ARG A 28 -45.15 -2.21 -45.10
C ARG A 28 -45.17 -3.21 -43.96
N GLU A 29 -45.78 -4.39 -44.16
CA GLU A 29 -45.77 -5.49 -43.19
C GLU A 29 -44.34 -5.98 -42.91
N LYS A 30 -43.54 -6.16 -43.98
CA LYS A 30 -42.12 -6.51 -43.83
C LYS A 30 -41.34 -5.42 -43.06
N GLN A 31 -41.59 -4.15 -43.36
CA GLN A 31 -40.96 -3.03 -42.65
C GLN A 31 -41.36 -2.99 -41.18
N MET A 32 -42.63 -3.24 -40.87
CA MET A 32 -43.14 -3.28 -39.50
C MET A 32 -42.45 -4.39 -38.71
N LEU A 33 -42.39 -5.61 -39.25
CA LEU A 33 -41.74 -6.74 -38.60
C LEU A 33 -40.25 -6.50 -38.35
N GLN A 34 -39.58 -5.85 -39.29
CA GLN A 34 -38.18 -5.46 -39.13
C GLN A 34 -38.02 -4.48 -37.95
N LEU A 35 -38.81 -3.41 -37.93
CA LEU A 35 -38.76 -2.41 -36.86
C LEU A 35 -39.14 -3.00 -35.49
N GLU A 36 -40.07 -3.94 -35.43
CA GLU A 36 -40.41 -4.65 -34.20
C GLU A 36 -39.24 -5.49 -33.69
N THR A 37 -38.52 -6.16 -34.60
CA THR A 37 -37.32 -6.93 -34.27
C THR A 37 -36.21 -6.01 -33.77
N ASP A 38 -35.94 -4.92 -34.47
CA ASP A 38 -34.92 -3.93 -34.09
C ASP A 38 -35.25 -3.32 -32.73
N LEU A 39 -36.51 -2.94 -32.50
CA LEU A 39 -36.96 -2.40 -31.21
C LEU A 39 -36.81 -3.43 -30.08
N LYS A 40 -37.03 -4.72 -30.35
CA LYS A 40 -36.83 -5.78 -29.36
C LYS A 40 -35.34 -5.89 -28.99
N ILE A 41 -34.46 -5.90 -29.98
CA ILE A 41 -33.00 -5.95 -29.78
C ILE A 41 -32.55 -4.71 -28.98
N GLU A 42 -32.98 -3.52 -29.36
CA GLU A 42 -32.65 -2.28 -28.64
C GLU A 42 -33.11 -2.31 -27.17
N ARG A 43 -34.28 -2.87 -26.89
CA ARG A 43 -34.76 -3.05 -25.50
C ARG A 43 -33.88 -4.01 -24.71
N GLU A 44 -33.51 -5.14 -25.30
CA GLU A 44 -32.62 -6.14 -24.67
C GLU A 44 -31.22 -5.56 -24.41
N TRP A 45 -30.69 -4.79 -25.36
CA TRP A 45 -29.42 -4.09 -25.22
C TRP A 45 -29.46 -3.04 -24.11
N ARG A 46 -30.53 -2.25 -24.06
CA ARG A 46 -30.73 -1.25 -23.00
C ARG A 46 -30.82 -1.91 -21.62
N GLN A 47 -31.52 -3.03 -21.51
CA GLN A 47 -31.62 -3.77 -20.24
C GLN A 47 -30.25 -4.31 -19.82
N THR A 48 -29.49 -4.87 -20.75
CA THR A 48 -28.13 -5.36 -20.48
C THR A 48 -27.23 -4.23 -19.98
N LEU A 49 -27.24 -3.08 -20.67
CA LEU A 49 -26.45 -1.92 -20.29
C LEU A 49 -26.81 -1.39 -18.90
N GLN A 50 -28.10 -1.40 -18.53
CA GLN A 50 -28.55 -1.02 -17.19
C GLN A 50 -28.03 -1.98 -16.12
N ASN A 51 -28.06 -3.29 -16.39
CA ASN A 51 -27.56 -4.29 -15.46
C ASN A 51 -26.03 -4.17 -15.26
N ASP A 52 -25.30 -3.91 -16.35
CA ASP A 52 -23.86 -3.70 -16.28
C ASP A 52 -23.51 -2.42 -15.50
N LEU A 53 -24.25 -1.33 -15.73
CA LEU A 53 -24.08 -0.10 -14.96
C LEU A 53 -24.33 -0.34 -13.46
N GLU A 54 -25.35 -1.11 -13.09
CA GLU A 54 -25.61 -1.41 -11.68
C GLU A 54 -24.49 -2.25 -11.06
N ARG A 55 -23.99 -3.26 -11.79
CA ARG A 55 -22.84 -4.06 -11.33
C ARG A 55 -21.59 -3.21 -11.10
N GLU A 56 -21.31 -2.26 -12.01
CA GLU A 56 -20.20 -1.32 -11.83
C GLU A 56 -20.42 -0.41 -10.61
N ARG A 57 -21.65 0.07 -10.38
CA ARG A 57 -21.98 0.87 -9.18
C ARG A 57 -21.79 0.08 -7.89
N GLU A 58 -22.23 -1.17 -7.85
CA GLU A 58 -22.00 -2.09 -6.72
C GLU A 58 -20.51 -2.32 -6.48
N THR A 59 -19.74 -2.57 -7.54
CA THR A 59 -18.28 -2.75 -7.48
C THR A 59 -17.59 -1.50 -6.90
N VAL A 60 -17.96 -0.32 -7.37
CA VAL A 60 -17.44 0.95 -6.85
C VAL A 60 -17.81 1.15 -5.38
N ALA A 61 -19.04 0.84 -4.99
CA ALA A 61 -19.49 0.93 -3.60
C ALA A 61 -18.68 0.00 -2.68
N GLN A 62 -18.43 -1.24 -3.13
CA GLN A 62 -17.61 -2.20 -2.40
C GLN A 62 -16.16 -1.70 -2.23
N LEU A 63 -15.50 -1.31 -3.32
CA LEU A 63 -14.13 -0.80 -3.27
C LEU A 63 -14.02 0.46 -2.40
N SER A 64 -15.03 1.34 -2.44
CA SER A 64 -15.10 2.51 -1.57
C SER A 64 -15.19 2.12 -0.10
N ALA A 65 -16.00 1.12 0.25
CA ALA A 65 -16.11 0.63 1.62
C ALA A 65 -14.80 -0.02 2.11
N GLU A 66 -14.15 -0.82 1.26
CA GLU A 66 -12.84 -1.43 1.56
C GLU A 66 -11.76 -0.36 1.79
N ALA A 67 -11.73 0.69 0.96
CA ALA A 67 -10.81 1.81 1.13
C ALA A 67 -11.06 2.56 2.45
N GLN A 68 -12.32 2.79 2.83
CA GLN A 68 -12.67 3.37 4.13
C GLN A 68 -12.21 2.49 5.29
N GLN A 69 -12.38 1.18 5.19
CA GLN A 69 -11.92 0.23 6.21
C GLN A 69 -10.39 0.24 6.35
N ILE A 70 -9.65 0.27 5.25
CA ILE A 70 -8.19 0.41 5.26
C ILE A 70 -7.77 1.71 5.93
N ASN A 71 -8.43 2.83 5.61
CA ASN A 71 -8.14 4.11 6.24
C ASN A 71 -8.44 4.11 7.75
N ALA A 72 -9.52 3.46 8.17
CA ALA A 72 -9.84 3.28 9.59
C ALA A 72 -8.77 2.44 10.31
N LEU A 73 -8.32 1.34 9.72
CA LEU A 73 -7.24 0.50 10.27
C LEU A 73 -5.92 1.27 10.35
N LYS A 74 -5.57 2.05 9.31
CA LYS A 74 -4.40 2.93 9.33
C LYS A 74 -4.50 3.94 10.46
N LYS A 75 -5.67 4.56 10.68
CA LYS A 75 -5.88 5.50 11.79
C LYS A 75 -5.62 4.82 13.14
N VAL A 76 -6.20 3.64 13.38
CA VAL A 76 -5.95 2.86 14.61
C VAL A 76 -4.48 2.52 14.79
N ASN A 77 -3.77 2.14 13.72
CA ASN A 77 -2.34 1.87 13.80
C ASN A 77 -1.51 3.13 14.08
N THR A 78 -1.94 4.28 13.56
CA THR A 78 -1.30 5.58 13.81
C THR A 78 -1.55 6.02 15.25
N ASP A 79 -2.78 5.91 15.72
CA ASP A 79 -3.19 6.22 17.09
C ASP A 79 -2.52 5.28 18.09
N ASN A 80 -2.37 4.00 17.77
CA ASN A 80 -1.60 3.04 18.58
C ASN A 80 -0.09 3.33 18.53
N GLY A 81 0.45 3.82 17.42
CA GLY A 81 1.84 4.27 17.31
C GLY A 81 2.11 5.50 18.17
N LEU A 82 1.18 6.47 18.16
CA LEU A 82 1.19 7.65 19.02
C LEU A 82 1.02 7.24 20.50
N LEU A 83 0.08 6.35 20.81
CA LEU A 83 -0.09 5.82 22.16
C LEU A 83 1.13 5.01 22.63
N PHE A 84 1.82 4.29 21.72
CA PHE A 84 3.06 3.57 22.04
C PHE A 84 4.24 4.53 22.23
N SER A 85 4.29 5.64 21.49
CA SER A 85 5.26 6.72 21.75
C SER A 85 4.96 7.44 23.05
N ASP A 86 3.69 7.68 23.37
CA ASP A 86 3.24 8.35 24.59
C ASP A 86 3.41 7.45 25.81
N LEU A 87 3.11 6.15 25.73
CA LEU A 87 3.41 5.16 26.78
C LEU A 87 4.91 4.92 26.93
N SER A 88 5.69 4.99 25.85
CA SER A 88 7.15 5.02 25.94
C SER A 88 7.62 6.32 26.59
N GLN A 89 6.98 7.45 26.34
CA GLN A 89 7.30 8.72 26.95
C GLN A 89 6.88 8.78 28.41
N GLU A 90 5.75 8.19 28.81
CA GLU A 90 5.28 8.09 30.20
C GLU A 90 6.06 7.05 31.02
N LYS A 91 6.38 5.88 30.44
CA LYS A 91 7.33 4.94 31.05
C LYS A 91 8.72 5.57 31.13
N ASN A 92 9.16 6.33 30.12
CA ASN A 92 10.36 7.15 30.23
C ASN A 92 10.20 8.24 31.28
N ILE A 93 9.06 8.92 31.45
CA ILE A 93 8.86 9.96 32.47
C ILE A 93 8.87 9.35 33.88
N SER A 94 8.32 8.15 34.07
CA SER A 94 8.41 7.41 35.34
C SER A 94 9.83 6.89 35.58
N LEU A 95 10.53 6.44 34.53
CA LEU A 95 11.95 6.08 34.58
C LEU A 95 12.87 7.31 34.72
N LEU A 96 12.42 8.50 34.29
CA LEU A 96 13.06 9.80 34.46
C LEU A 96 12.68 10.42 35.80
N ALA A 97 11.59 10.01 36.46
CA ALA A 97 11.20 10.43 37.81
C ALA A 97 11.92 9.58 38.87
N LEU A 98 11.98 8.26 38.67
CA LEU A 98 12.93 7.39 39.37
C LEU A 98 14.38 7.75 39.02
N GLY A 99 14.62 8.14 37.77
CA GLY A 99 15.90 8.67 37.30
C GLY A 99 16.21 10.06 37.88
N LYS A 100 15.24 10.90 38.22
CA LYS A 100 15.49 12.26 38.79
C LYS A 100 15.78 12.22 40.29
N LEU A 101 15.49 11.13 40.98
CA LEU A 101 16.07 10.84 42.30
C LEU A 101 17.46 10.18 42.18
N TYR A 102 17.86 9.77 40.97
CA TYR A 102 19.15 9.12 40.66
C TYR A 102 20.07 9.92 39.72
N VAL A 103 19.65 11.12 39.29
CA VAL A 103 20.43 12.06 38.47
C VAL A 103 20.69 13.28 39.32
N GLY A 104 21.46 13.03 40.38
CA GLY A 104 22.48 13.98 40.80
C GLY A 104 23.75 13.61 40.04
N SER A 105 24.29 14.55 39.26
CA SER A 105 25.68 14.64 38.80
C SER A 105 26.56 13.39 38.89
N PHE A 106 26.82 12.73 37.76
CA PHE A 106 27.99 11.87 37.55
C PHE A 106 28.49 12.15 36.12
N GLN A 107 29.68 12.65 35.78
CA GLN A 107 30.99 12.57 36.43
C GLN A 107 31.19 11.24 37.17
N GLY A 108 31.40 10.18 36.38
CA GLY A 108 31.96 8.92 36.87
C GLY A 108 31.13 7.69 36.51
N GLY A 109 31.74 6.80 35.72
CA GLY A 109 31.41 5.37 35.74
C GLY A 109 30.30 4.94 34.79
N GLN A 110 30.57 4.93 33.49
CA GLN A 110 29.87 4.07 32.54
C GLN A 110 29.95 2.62 33.07
N VAL A 111 28.81 1.96 33.28
CA VAL A 111 28.78 0.58 33.82
C VAL A 111 29.41 -0.34 32.78
N TRP A 112 30.70 -0.59 32.99
CA TRP A 112 31.48 -1.54 32.24
C TRP A 112 30.90 -2.92 32.55
N LEU A 113 30.21 -3.52 31.58
CA LEU A 113 29.63 -4.85 31.76
C LEU A 113 30.78 -5.80 32.17
N LYS A 114 30.63 -6.46 33.32
CA LYS A 114 31.65 -7.36 33.84
C LYS A 114 31.80 -8.51 32.85
N ASP A 115 33.04 -8.80 32.48
CA ASP A 115 33.39 -9.83 31.49
C ASP A 115 32.75 -11.19 31.75
N LYS A 116 32.42 -11.50 33.00
CA LYS A 116 31.85 -12.78 33.41
C LYS A 116 30.46 -13.06 32.82
N ASP A 117 29.71 -12.01 32.48
CA ASP A 117 28.31 -12.17 32.04
C ASP A 117 28.18 -12.26 30.51
N ALA A 118 29.21 -11.87 29.75
CA ALA A 118 29.21 -11.99 28.30
C ALA A 118 29.73 -13.36 27.85
N THR A 119 28.82 -14.27 27.50
CA THR A 119 29.16 -15.58 26.91
C THR A 119 29.38 -15.49 25.40
N HIS A 120 28.75 -14.54 24.72
CA HIS A 120 28.80 -14.39 23.27
C HIS A 120 29.16 -12.96 22.85
N CYS A 121 29.77 -12.81 21.68
CA CYS A 121 30.01 -11.50 21.06
C CYS A 121 28.68 -10.78 20.84
N LYS A 122 28.56 -9.52 21.29
CA LYS A 122 27.32 -8.75 21.13
C LYS A 122 26.90 -8.50 19.68
N LEU A 123 27.83 -8.54 18.73
CA LEU A 123 27.55 -8.31 17.30
C LEU A 123 27.34 -9.59 16.49
N CYS A 124 28.28 -10.52 16.56
CA CYS A 124 28.24 -11.73 15.73
C CYS A 124 27.69 -12.96 16.45
N GLU A 125 27.33 -12.82 17.73
CA GLU A 125 26.74 -13.85 18.59
C GLU A 125 27.58 -15.14 18.71
N LYS A 126 28.84 -15.13 18.28
CA LYS A 126 29.76 -16.25 18.45
C LYS A 126 30.24 -16.32 19.90
N GLU A 127 30.24 -17.52 20.47
CA GLU A 127 30.71 -17.79 21.83
C GLU A 127 32.18 -17.40 22.00
N PHE A 128 32.51 -16.79 23.13
CA PHE A 128 33.89 -16.51 23.50
C PHE A 128 34.62 -17.78 23.91
N SER A 129 35.91 -17.86 23.58
CA SER A 129 36.77 -19.01 23.87
C SER A 129 38.19 -18.54 24.17
N ILE A 130 39.10 -19.47 24.48
CA ILE A 130 40.52 -19.13 24.69
C ILE A 130 41.13 -18.42 23.47
N SER A 131 40.70 -18.80 22.26
CA SER A 131 41.13 -18.17 21.00
C SER A 131 40.30 -16.93 20.63
N ARG A 132 39.02 -16.85 21.03
CA ARG A 132 38.17 -15.67 20.83
C ARG A 132 38.07 -14.86 22.12
N ARG A 133 39.00 -13.92 22.31
CA ARG A 133 39.06 -13.04 23.49
C ARG A 133 37.99 -11.94 23.44
N LYS A 134 37.67 -11.42 24.64
CA LYS A 134 36.68 -10.37 24.89
C LYS A 134 37.34 -8.99 24.75
N HIS A 135 36.63 -8.06 24.12
CA HIS A 135 37.07 -6.67 23.92
C HIS A 135 35.90 -5.72 24.13
N HIS A 136 36.09 -4.65 24.91
CA HIS A 136 35.04 -3.64 25.08
C HIS A 136 35.11 -2.55 24.03
N CYS A 137 33.94 -2.12 23.57
CA CYS A 137 33.81 -0.87 22.84
C CYS A 137 33.91 0.30 23.82
N ARG A 138 34.83 1.24 23.59
CA ARG A 138 34.99 2.41 24.47
C ARG A 138 33.89 3.47 24.30
N ASN A 139 33.06 3.34 23.25
CA ASN A 139 31.89 4.19 23.05
C ASN A 139 30.66 3.64 23.78
N CYS A 140 30.24 2.40 23.47
CA CYS A 140 29.01 1.83 24.04
C CYS A 140 29.20 0.96 25.30
N GLY A 141 30.43 0.53 25.63
CA GLY A 141 30.72 -0.28 26.83
C GLY A 141 30.45 -1.79 26.71
N GLU A 142 29.82 -2.24 25.62
CA GLU A 142 29.50 -3.65 25.36
C GLU A 142 30.73 -4.49 24.97
N ILE A 143 30.60 -5.82 25.05
CA ILE A 143 31.68 -6.80 24.81
C ILE A 143 31.57 -7.45 23.42
N PHE A 144 32.68 -7.43 22.68
CA PHE A 144 32.82 -7.92 21.31
C PHE A 144 34.06 -8.81 21.14
N CYS A 145 34.12 -9.56 20.06
CA CYS A 145 35.35 -10.22 19.62
C CYS A 145 36.23 -9.28 18.79
N ASN A 146 37.50 -9.65 18.55
CA ASN A 146 38.42 -8.79 17.78
C ASN A 146 37.84 -8.41 16.42
N ALA A 147 37.31 -9.39 15.67
CA ALA A 147 36.74 -9.18 14.34
C ALA A 147 35.54 -8.22 14.30
N CYS A 148 34.85 -8.00 15.43
CA CYS A 148 33.69 -7.10 15.51
C CYS A 148 34.02 -5.74 16.16
N SER A 149 35.29 -5.53 16.51
CA SER A 149 35.78 -4.36 17.21
C SER A 149 37.22 -4.03 16.84
N ASP A 150 37.62 -4.29 15.60
CA ASP A 150 39.01 -4.09 15.14
C ASP A 150 39.30 -2.63 14.73
N ASN A 151 38.29 -1.77 14.85
CA ASN A 151 38.37 -0.37 14.48
C ASN A 151 38.72 0.51 15.69
N GLU A 152 39.47 1.58 15.45
CA GLU A 152 39.80 2.61 16.45
C GLU A 152 39.39 4.00 15.97
N LEU A 153 38.79 4.81 16.85
CA LEU A 153 38.41 6.18 16.55
C LEU A 153 38.73 7.13 17.72
N PRO A 154 39.05 8.40 17.46
CA PRO A 154 39.10 9.41 18.51
C PRO A 154 37.69 9.65 19.06
N LEU A 155 37.54 9.56 20.37
CA LEU A 155 36.29 9.89 21.06
C LEU A 155 36.45 11.21 21.81
N PRO A 156 35.38 12.00 22.03
CA PRO A 156 35.47 13.25 22.79
C PRO A 156 36.11 13.10 24.18
N ALA A 157 36.00 11.90 24.78
CA ALA A 157 36.55 11.58 26.08
C ALA A 157 38.04 11.16 26.07
N SER A 158 38.67 10.95 24.90
CA SER A 158 40.08 10.54 24.79
C SER A 158 40.72 11.12 23.53
N PRO A 159 41.83 11.89 23.65
CA PRO A 159 42.54 12.44 22.50
C PRO A 159 43.23 11.36 21.65
N LYS A 160 43.43 10.15 22.19
CA LYS A 160 43.99 9.01 21.46
C LYS A 160 42.86 8.15 20.87
N PRO A 161 43.04 7.59 19.66
CA PRO A 161 42.11 6.60 19.12
C PRO A 161 41.89 5.46 20.10
N VAL A 162 40.62 5.10 20.29
CA VAL A 162 40.22 4.00 21.16
C VAL A 162 39.38 3.00 20.39
N ARG A 163 39.51 1.74 20.78
CA ARG A 163 38.75 0.64 20.17
C ARG A 163 37.25 0.85 20.25
N VAL A 164 36.57 0.69 19.13
CA VAL A 164 35.11 0.74 19.00
C VAL A 164 34.60 -0.47 18.23
N CYS A 165 33.36 -0.90 18.49
CA CYS A 165 32.72 -1.92 17.67
C CYS A 165 32.33 -1.38 16.30
N ASP A 166 32.12 -2.27 15.33
CA ASP A 166 31.83 -1.90 13.94
C ASP A 166 30.58 -1.02 13.81
N THR A 167 29.56 -1.27 14.63
CA THR A 167 28.35 -0.44 14.69
C THR A 167 28.67 0.99 15.14
N CYS A 168 29.46 1.14 16.22
CA CYS A 168 29.88 2.46 16.68
C CYS A 168 30.79 3.15 15.66
N HIS A 169 31.67 2.40 15.01
CA HIS A 169 32.54 2.90 13.97
C HIS A 169 31.75 3.51 12.80
N ALA A 170 30.79 2.76 12.25
CA ALA A 170 29.94 3.23 11.16
C ALA A 170 29.11 4.47 11.54
N LEU A 171 28.49 4.46 12.73
CA LEU A 171 27.68 5.59 13.21
C LEU A 171 28.50 6.86 13.43
N LEU A 172 29.70 6.73 14.00
CA LEU A 172 30.56 7.88 14.27
C LEU A 172 31.15 8.46 12.98
N LEU A 173 31.53 7.63 12.00
CA LEU A 173 31.98 8.11 10.69
C LEU A 173 30.87 8.81 9.89
N GLN A 174 29.63 8.30 9.93
CA GLN A 174 28.48 8.97 9.31
C GLN A 174 28.26 10.36 9.92
N ARG A 175 28.32 10.49 11.25
CA ARG A 175 28.18 11.78 11.94
C ARG A 175 29.29 12.78 11.60
N CYS A 176 30.51 12.31 11.36
CA CYS A 176 31.60 13.19 10.90
C CYS A 176 31.40 13.69 9.46
N SER A 177 30.70 12.93 8.61
CA SER A 177 30.41 13.33 7.23
C SER A 177 29.28 14.36 7.13
N SER A 178 28.34 14.34 8.08
CA SER A 178 27.18 15.25 8.13
C SER A 178 27.48 16.64 8.72
N ASN A 179 28.67 16.84 9.30
CA ASN A 179 29.03 18.09 9.97
C ASN A 179 29.91 19.02 9.12
N THR A 180 29.97 18.80 7.81
CA THR A 180 30.55 19.76 6.86
C THR A 180 29.46 20.34 5.95
N THR A 181 28.56 21.14 6.51
CA THR A 181 27.96 22.32 5.85
C THR A 181 27.26 23.20 6.86
#